data_AF-A0A6G1RN14-F1
#
_entry.id   AF-A0A6G1RN14-F1
#
_cell.length_a   1.000
_cell.length_b   1.000
_cell.length_c   1.000
_cell.angle_alpha   90.00
_cell.angle_beta   90.00
_cell.angle_gamma   90.00
#
_symmetry.space_group_name_H-M   'P 1'
#
loop_
_entity.id
_entity.type
_entity.pdbx_description
1 polymer ?
#
loop_
_entity_poly.entity_id
_entity_poly.type
_entity_poly.pdbx_seq_one_letter_code
_entity_poly.pdbx_strand_id
1 'polypeptide(L)'
;MHSNIDMKTQEAYELAVKGLIRPMGKSPPIITAIRCLQFTLPEFQLEIHCLHETQQYLRKIVHEIGLELKSSAVCTQVRRIRDGVFTLDDALLRTQWNLQSIQKAIWDCQLKVKTELEKTLGHQDKNLLHEMAVETAHAADS
;
A
#
# COMPACT_ATOMS: atom_id res chain seq x y z
N MET A 1 11.09 10.16 4.43
CA MET A 1 12.21 9.50 5.16
C MET A 1 11.90 8.05 5.53
N HIS A 2 11.26 7.24 4.68
CA HIS A 2 10.96 5.83 4.98
C HIS A 2 11.23 4.88 3.81
N SER A 3 11.90 5.36 2.77
CA SER A 3 12.18 4.61 1.53
C SER A 3 13.59 4.04 1.45
N ASN A 4 14.43 4.24 2.47
CA ASN A 4 15.85 3.82 2.47
C ASN A 4 16.65 4.29 1.24
N ILE A 5 16.16 5.34 0.58
CA ILE A 5 16.76 5.96 -0.61
C ILE A 5 16.95 7.43 -0.25
N ASP A 6 18.16 7.95 -0.46
CA ASP A 6 18.43 9.38 -0.31
C ASP A 6 17.71 10.15 -1.42
N MET A 7 16.76 11.01 -1.06
CA MET A 7 15.94 11.75 -2.02
C MET A 7 16.74 12.74 -2.87
N LYS A 8 18.02 12.97 -2.54
CA LYS A 8 18.94 13.82 -3.30
C LYS A 8 19.67 13.08 -4.43
N THR A 9 19.58 11.75 -4.48
CA THR A 9 20.27 10.98 -5.52
C THR A 9 19.47 10.94 -6.81
N GLN A 10 20.19 10.77 -7.92
CA GLN A 10 19.59 10.58 -9.23
C GLN A 10 18.64 9.37 -9.26
N GLU A 11 18.96 8.31 -8.52
CA GLU A 11 18.11 7.12 -8.38
C GLU A 11 16.74 7.45 -7.79
N ALA A 12 16.68 8.31 -6.76
CA ALA A 12 15.41 8.74 -6.18
C ALA A 12 14.56 9.51 -7.19
N TYR A 13 15.19 10.36 -8.01
CA TYR A 13 14.51 11.09 -9.07
C TYR A 13 13.94 10.13 -10.12
N GLU A 14 14.73 9.17 -10.58
CA GLU A 14 14.28 8.18 -11.58
C GLU A 14 13.14 7.29 -11.05
N LEU A 15 13.17 6.93 -9.77
CA LEU A 15 12.10 6.18 -9.13
C LEU A 15 10.83 7.03 -8.96
N ALA A 16 10.96 8.31 -8.62
CA ALA A 16 9.84 9.24 -8.52
C ALA A 16 9.14 9.48 -9.87
N VAL A 17 9.91 9.54 -10.97
CA VAL A 17 9.38 9.70 -12.34
C VAL A 17 8.59 8.45 -12.78
N LYS A 18 9.01 7.25 -12.34
CA LYS A 18 8.34 5.99 -12.66
C LYS A 18 7.08 5.74 -11.83
N GLY A 19 6.87 6.49 -10.75
CA GLY A 19 5.67 6.43 -9.92
C GLY A 19 5.93 6.73 -8.45
N LEU A 20 4.97 6.37 -7.60
CA LEU A 20 5.08 6.64 -6.17
C LEU A 20 6.15 5.73 -5.53
N ILE A 21 7.20 6.33 -4.97
CA ILE A 21 8.24 5.62 -4.22
C ILE A 21 7.60 5.01 -2.97
N ARG A 22 7.50 3.68 -2.94
CA ARG A 22 6.97 2.96 -1.79
C ARG A 22 8.06 2.84 -0.70
N PRO A 23 7.70 2.97 0.59
CA PRO A 23 8.63 2.71 1.67
C PRO A 23 9.10 1.25 1.63
N MET A 24 10.43 1.04 1.60
CA MET A 24 11.02 -0.30 1.66
C MET A 24 11.35 -0.62 3.12
N GLY A 25 10.56 -1.49 3.75
CA GLY A 25 10.77 -1.97 5.13
C GLY A 25 9.69 -1.53 6.11
N LYS A 26 10.00 -1.61 7.42
CA LYS A 26 9.08 -1.23 8.50
C LYS A 26 8.95 0.30 8.55
N SER A 27 7.87 0.84 7.98
CA SER A 27 7.51 2.25 8.13
C SER A 27 6.41 2.41 9.18
N PRO A 28 6.28 3.59 9.82
CA PRO A 28 5.03 3.94 10.48
C PRO A 28 3.88 3.92 9.45
N PRO A 29 2.62 3.85 9.90
CA PRO A 29 1.48 3.98 9.01
C PRO A 29 1.57 5.25 8.17
N ILE A 30 1.44 5.10 6.86
CA ILE A 30 1.48 6.23 5.93
C ILE A 30 0.14 6.29 5.20
N ILE A 31 -0.52 7.44 5.30
CA ILE A 31 -1.69 7.74 4.51
C ILE A 31 -1.22 8.37 3.20
N THR A 32 -1.50 7.72 2.07
CA THR A 32 -1.15 8.22 0.73
C THR A 32 -2.23 9.11 0.14
N ALA A 33 -3.50 8.86 0.47
CA ALA A 33 -4.63 9.68 0.05
C ALA A 33 -5.80 9.57 1.02
N ILE A 34 -6.57 10.65 1.15
CA ILE A 34 -7.86 10.69 1.85
C ILE A 34 -8.87 11.38 0.95
N ARG A 35 -10.04 10.77 0.77
CA ARG A 35 -11.14 11.33 0.01
C ARG A 35 -12.43 11.23 0.80
N CYS A 36 -13.16 12.34 0.90
CA CYS A 36 -14.53 12.32 1.43
C CYS A 36 -15.48 11.86 0.32
N LEU A 37 -16.17 10.74 0.53
CA LEU A 37 -17.12 10.17 -0.42
C LEU A 37 -18.51 10.75 -0.23
N GLN A 38 -18.94 10.85 1.02
CA GLN A 38 -20.26 11.31 1.40
C GLN A 38 -20.16 12.09 2.71
N PHE A 39 -20.89 13.18 2.79
CA PHE A 39 -20.99 14.02 3.98
C PHE A 39 -22.44 14.41 4.21
N THR A 40 -23.09 13.72 5.14
CA THR A 40 -24.50 13.89 5.51
C THR A 40 -24.61 13.87 7.03
N LEU A 41 -24.42 15.03 7.65
CA LEU A 41 -24.44 15.21 9.11
C LEU A 41 -25.61 14.43 9.77
N PRO A 42 -25.35 13.62 10.82
CA PRO A 42 -24.10 13.47 11.56
C PRO A 42 -23.10 12.47 10.94
N GLU A 43 -23.40 11.86 9.80
CA GLU A 43 -22.62 10.78 9.19
C GLU A 43 -21.71 11.29 8.07
N PHE A 44 -20.53 10.69 7.95
CA PHE A 44 -19.63 10.93 6.83
C PHE A 44 -18.84 9.67 6.50
N GLN A 45 -18.46 9.55 5.23
CA GLN A 45 -17.72 8.40 4.72
C GLN A 45 -16.41 8.85 4.09
N LEU A 46 -15.31 8.28 4.57
CA LEU A 46 -13.97 8.52 4.05
C LEU A 46 -13.45 7.28 3.32
N GLU A 47 -12.82 7.52 2.18
CA GLU A 47 -11.94 6.56 1.52
C GLU A 47 -10.49 6.95 1.86
N ILE A 48 -9.76 6.03 2.46
CA ILE A 48 -8.38 6.25 2.90
C ILE A 48 -7.48 5.23 2.22
N HIS A 49 -6.46 5.70 1.51
CA HIS A 49 -5.39 4.87 0.96
C HIS A 49 -4.21 4.95 1.92
N CYS A 50 -3.74 3.80 2.38
CA CYS A 50 -2.73 3.73 3.42
C CYS A 50 -1.79 2.52 3.23
N LEU A 51 -0.59 2.64 3.79
CA LEU A 51 0.45 1.62 3.82
C LEU A 51 0.84 1.33 5.28
N HIS A 52 1.18 0.08 5.58
CA HIS A 52 1.63 -0.37 6.91
C HIS A 52 0.68 0.03 8.06
N GLU A 53 -0.62 -0.09 7.81
CA GLU A 53 -1.65 0.47 8.67
C GLU A 53 -2.39 -0.58 9.51
N THR A 54 -2.90 -0.16 10.67
CA THR A 54 -3.75 -0.97 11.58
C THR A 54 -5.18 -0.45 11.64
N GLN A 55 -6.18 -1.30 11.86
CA GLN A 55 -7.57 -0.83 12.02
C GLN A 55 -7.75 0.18 13.16
N GLN A 56 -6.89 0.13 14.18
CA GLN A 56 -6.92 1.07 15.31
C GLN A 56 -6.51 2.48 14.91
N TYR A 57 -5.54 2.63 14.01
CA TYR A 57 -5.09 3.95 13.57
C TYR A 57 -6.14 4.61 12.67
N LEU A 58 -6.81 3.88 11.78
CA LEU A 58 -7.97 4.42 11.03
C LEU A 58 -9.06 4.96 11.97
N ARG A 59 -9.34 4.25 13.07
CA ARG A 59 -10.29 4.73 14.10
C ARG A 59 -9.77 5.97 14.81
N LYS A 60 -8.46 6.05 15.07
CA LYS A 60 -7.82 7.23 15.64
C LYS A 60 -7.95 8.44 14.71
N ILE A 61 -7.72 8.29 13.41
CA ILE A 61 -7.89 9.39 12.42
C ILE A 61 -9.29 10.01 12.55
N VAL A 62 -10.33 9.18 12.59
CA VAL A 62 -11.71 9.66 12.73
C VAL A 62 -11.89 10.45 14.03
N HIS A 63 -11.32 9.96 15.13
CA HIS A 63 -11.35 10.66 16.42
C HIS A 63 -10.64 12.03 16.36
N GLU A 64 -9.43 12.07 15.79
CA GLU A 64 -8.66 13.32 15.63
C GLU A 64 -9.42 14.33 14.75
N ILE A 65 -10.08 13.88 13.67
CA ILE A 65 -10.93 14.75 12.84
C ILE A 65 -12.07 15.36 13.68
N GLY A 66 -12.69 14.57 14.54
CA GLY A 66 -13.72 15.08 15.46
C GLY A 66 -13.17 16.17 16.37
N LEU A 67 -12.01 15.93 16.99
CA LEU A 67 -11.35 16.90 17.86
C LEU A 67 -10.98 18.20 17.13
N GLU A 68 -10.41 18.10 15.93
CA GLU A 68 -10.03 19.26 15.11
C GLU A 68 -11.25 20.12 14.75
N LEU A 69 -12.41 19.49 14.54
CA LEU A 69 -13.68 20.16 14.29
C LEU A 69 -14.39 20.65 15.58
N LYS A 70 -13.73 20.56 16.74
CA LYS A 70 -14.30 20.90 18.06
C LYS A 70 -15.58 20.12 18.37
N SER A 71 -15.63 18.87 17.92
CA SER A 71 -16.76 17.95 18.09
C SER A 71 -16.27 16.59 18.58
N SER A 72 -17.17 15.61 18.62
CA SER A 72 -16.83 14.20 18.85
C SER A 72 -17.21 13.38 17.62
N ALA A 73 -16.28 12.57 17.15
CA ALA A 73 -16.51 11.63 16.05
C ALA A 73 -16.10 10.23 16.50
N VAL A 74 -16.94 9.26 16.17
CA VAL A 74 -16.72 7.84 16.45
C VAL A 74 -16.79 7.06 15.15
N CYS A 75 -15.78 6.24 14.91
CA CYS A 75 -15.76 5.35 13.76
C CYS A 75 -16.74 4.18 14.00
N THR A 76 -17.82 4.13 13.23
CA THR A 76 -18.86 3.09 13.32
C THR A 76 -18.49 1.83 12.53
N GLN A 77 -17.89 1.99 11.35
CA GLN A 77 -17.53 0.88 10.47
C GLN A 77 -16.19 1.15 9.77
N VAL A 78 -15.38 0.10 9.66
CA VAL A 78 -14.19 0.09 8.81
C VAL A 78 -14.30 -1.09 7.86
N ARG A 79 -14.14 -0.84 6.56
CA ARG A 79 -14.15 -1.87 5.53
C ARG A 79 -12.93 -1.73 4.63
N ARG A 80 -12.10 -2.76 4.57
CA ARG A 80 -11.03 -2.86 3.57
C ARG A 80 -11.67 -3.25 2.23
N ILE A 81 -11.53 -2.39 1.23
CA ILE A 81 -12.08 -2.61 -0.12
C ILE A 81 -11.02 -3.10 -1.13
N ARG A 82 -9.74 -2.96 -0.78
CA ARG A 82 -8.61 -3.34 -1.61
C ARG A 82 -7.44 -3.74 -0.72
N ASP A 83 -6.73 -4.78 -1.11
CA ASP A 83 -5.47 -5.20 -0.51
C ASP A 83 -4.46 -5.49 -1.61
N GLY A 84 -3.53 -4.55 -1.83
CA GLY A 84 -2.65 -4.58 -2.99
C GLY A 84 -3.43 -4.65 -4.31
N VAL A 85 -3.31 -5.79 -5.00
CA VAL A 85 -4.00 -6.07 -6.26
C VAL A 85 -5.37 -6.69 -6.10
N PHE A 86 -5.69 -7.20 -4.91
CA PHE A 86 -6.95 -7.85 -4.64
C PHE A 86 -8.01 -6.80 -4.33
N THR A 87 -9.17 -6.98 -4.93
CA THR A 87 -10.34 -6.12 -4.73
C THR A 87 -11.47 -6.93 -4.07
N LEU A 88 -12.58 -6.26 -3.74
CA LEU A 88 -13.75 -6.94 -3.21
C LEU A 88 -14.31 -8.03 -4.13
N ASP A 89 -14.15 -7.89 -5.44
CA ASP A 89 -14.63 -8.88 -6.42
C ASP A 89 -13.83 -10.18 -6.36
N ASP A 90 -12.61 -10.13 -5.85
CA ASP A 90 -11.74 -11.29 -5.65
C ASP A 90 -11.97 -11.96 -4.27
N ALA A 91 -12.77 -11.34 -3.40
CA ALA A 91 -12.96 -11.79 -2.04
C ALA A 91 -14.06 -12.86 -1.93
N LEU A 92 -13.72 -13.99 -1.32
CA LEU A 92 -14.69 -15.06 -1.03
C LEU A 92 -15.51 -14.74 0.23
N LEU A 93 -16.84 -14.82 0.11
CA LEU A 93 -17.75 -14.75 1.25
C LEU A 93 -17.54 -15.95 2.18
N ARG A 94 -17.84 -15.76 3.47
CA ARG A 94 -17.67 -16.80 4.51
C ARG A 94 -18.40 -18.11 4.18
N THR A 95 -19.56 -18.01 3.52
CA THR A 95 -20.36 -19.16 3.08
C THR A 95 -19.71 -19.98 1.96
N GLN A 96 -18.72 -19.41 1.28
CA GLN A 96 -18.04 -20.01 0.14
C GLN A 96 -16.64 -20.50 0.50
N TRP A 97 -16.30 -20.61 1.78
CA TRP A 97 -15.02 -21.15 2.25
C TRP A 97 -14.99 -22.69 2.15
N ASN A 98 -15.12 -23.18 0.92
CA ASN A 98 -14.92 -24.58 0.58
C ASN A 98 -13.68 -24.72 -0.33
N LEU A 99 -13.13 -25.93 -0.40
CA LEU A 99 -11.91 -26.19 -1.14
C LEU A 99 -12.05 -25.81 -2.62
N GLN A 100 -13.19 -26.10 -3.25
CA GLN A 100 -13.38 -25.83 -4.68
C GLN A 100 -13.39 -24.33 -4.99
N SER A 101 -14.09 -23.52 -4.18
CA SER A 101 -14.15 -22.07 -4.33
C SER A 101 -12.80 -21.42 -4.08
N ILE A 102 -12.06 -21.88 -3.05
CA ILE A 102 -10.71 -21.37 -2.76
C ILE A 102 -9.77 -21.70 -3.93
N GLN A 103 -9.82 -22.94 -4.41
CA GLN A 103 -9.02 -23.38 -5.54
C GLN A 103 -9.31 -22.52 -6.78
N LYS A 104 -10.60 -22.32 -7.10
CA LYS A 104 -11.02 -21.47 -8.21
C LYS A 104 -10.52 -20.03 -8.05
N ALA A 105 -10.70 -19.43 -6.87
CA ALA A 105 -10.26 -18.06 -6.60
C ALA A 105 -8.74 -17.89 -6.77
N ILE A 106 -7.95 -18.88 -6.34
CA ILE A 106 -6.50 -18.90 -6.56
C ILE A 106 -6.21 -18.87 -8.06
N TRP A 107 -6.82 -19.76 -8.84
CA TRP A 107 -6.63 -19.84 -10.29
C TRP A 107 -7.02 -18.53 -11.00
N ASP A 108 -8.18 -17.97 -10.68
CA ASP A 108 -8.69 -16.73 -11.27
C ASP A 108 -7.75 -15.54 -10.97
N CYS A 109 -7.12 -15.54 -9.81
CA CYS A 109 -6.18 -14.50 -9.39
C CYS A 109 -4.75 -14.67 -9.92
N GLN A 110 -4.38 -15.83 -10.47
CA GLN A 110 -2.98 -16.13 -10.86
C GLN A 110 -2.40 -15.08 -11.81
N LEU A 111 -3.17 -14.66 -12.82
CA LEU A 111 -2.70 -13.68 -13.80
C LEU A 111 -2.46 -12.31 -13.17
N LYS A 112 -3.37 -11.87 -12.29
CA LYS A 112 -3.27 -10.58 -11.57
C LYS A 112 -2.01 -10.55 -10.69
N VAL A 113 -1.79 -11.64 -9.95
CA VAL A 113 -0.62 -11.78 -9.07
C VAL A 113 0.67 -11.83 -9.89
N LYS A 114 0.71 -12.63 -10.97
CA LYS A 114 1.89 -12.72 -11.85
C LYS A 114 2.25 -11.36 -12.44
N THR A 115 1.27 -10.63 -12.95
CA THR A 115 1.47 -9.29 -13.53
C THR A 115 2.05 -8.31 -12.51
N GLU A 116 1.59 -8.35 -11.26
CA GLU A 116 2.11 -7.46 -10.22
C GLU A 116 3.47 -7.88 -9.70
N LEU A 117 3.71 -9.19 -9.61
CA LEU A 117 5.03 -9.72 -9.29
C LEU A 117 6.04 -9.30 -10.35
N GLU A 118 5.72 -9.37 -11.64
CA GLU A 118 6.61 -8.91 -12.72
C GLU A 118 6.90 -7.40 -12.61
N LYS A 119 5.90 -6.57 -12.28
CA LYS A 119 6.11 -5.12 -12.04
C LYS A 119 7.01 -4.85 -10.84
N THR A 120 6.87 -5.64 -9.78
CA THR A 120 7.59 -5.47 -8.51
C THR A 120 9.00 -6.06 -8.58
N LEU A 121 9.17 -7.24 -9.18
CA LEU A 121 10.44 -7.95 -9.37
C LEU A 121 11.29 -7.34 -10.49
N GLY A 122 10.67 -6.81 -11.55
CA GLY A 122 11.39 -6.02 -12.56
C GLY A 122 12.04 -4.75 -12.00
N HIS A 123 11.65 -4.32 -10.79
CA HIS A 123 12.35 -3.30 -10.00
C HIS A 123 13.43 -3.90 -9.09
N GLN A 124 13.27 -5.13 -8.57
CA GLN A 124 14.26 -5.78 -7.71
C GLN A 124 15.49 -6.27 -8.49
N ASP A 125 15.33 -6.82 -9.71
CA ASP A 125 16.47 -7.23 -10.54
C ASP A 125 17.34 -6.02 -10.94
N LYS A 126 16.74 -4.84 -11.13
CA LYS A 126 17.50 -3.59 -11.34
C LYS A 126 18.22 -3.13 -10.07
N ASN A 127 17.62 -3.31 -8.89
CA ASN A 127 18.27 -3.00 -7.62
C ASN A 127 19.46 -3.94 -7.35
N LEU A 128 19.33 -5.25 -7.58
CA LEU A 128 20.43 -6.20 -7.42
C LEU A 128 21.57 -5.96 -8.42
N LEU A 129 21.25 -5.68 -9.68
CA LEU A 129 22.26 -5.32 -10.68
C LEU A 129 22.95 -3.99 -10.37
N HIS A 130 22.25 -3.06 -9.72
CA HIS A 130 22.82 -1.79 -9.29
C HIS A 130 23.73 -1.95 -8.05
N GLU A 131 23.33 -2.72 -7.04
CA GLU A 131 24.18 -3.05 -5.88
C GLU A 131 25.46 -3.76 -6.31
N MET A 132 25.37 -4.73 -7.23
CA MET A 132 26.54 -5.43 -7.78
C MET A 132 27.44 -4.51 -8.62
N ALA A 133 26.87 -3.55 -9.37
CA ALA A 133 27.66 -2.58 -10.13
C ALA A 133 28.43 -1.60 -9.22
N VAL A 134 27.82 -1.16 -8.12
CA VAL A 134 28.45 -0.28 -7.11
C VAL A 134 29.59 -1.00 -6.38
N GLU A 135 29.44 -2.29 -6.04
CA GLU A 135 30.52 -3.08 -5.45
C GLU A 135 31.70 -3.29 -6.43
N THR A 136 31.43 -3.55 -7.71
CA THR A 136 32.52 -3.72 -8.71
C THR A 136 33.28 -2.43 -9.03
N ALA A 137 32.62 -1.26 -8.94
CA ALA A 137 33.28 0.03 -9.10
C ALA A 137 34.19 0.37 -7.90
N HIS A 138 33.78 0.02 -6.68
CA HIS A 138 34.62 0.20 -5.49
C HIS A 138 35.82 -0.76 -5.44
N ALA A 139 35.73 -1.94 -6.03
CA ALA A 139 36.84 -2.90 -6.12
C ALA A 139 37.88 -2.55 -7.20
N ALA A 140 37.54 -1.68 -8.16
CA ALA A 140 38.43 -1.26 -9.25
C ALA A 140 39.25 0.00 -8.94
N ASP A 141 38.87 0.75 -7.88
CA ASP A 141 39.52 1.98 -7.41
C ASP A 141 40.41 1.75 -6.15
N SER A 142 40.80 0.50 -5.86
CA SER A 142 41.76 0.12 -4.80
C SER A 142 42.97 -0.63 -5.34
#